data_AF-A0A7Y9IDR8-F1
#
_entry.id   AF-A0A7Y9IDR8-F1
#
_cell.length_a   1.000
_cell.length_b   1.000
_cell.length_c   1.000
_cell.angle_alpha   90.00
_cell.angle_beta   90.00
_cell.angle_gamma   90.00
#
_symmetry.space_group_name_H-M   'P 1'
#
loop_
_entity.id
_entity.type
_entity.pdbx_description
1 polymer ?
#
loop_
_entity_poly.entity_id
_entity_poly.type
_entity_poly.pdbx_seq_one_letter_code
_entity_poly.pdbx_strand_id
1 'polypeptide(L)'
;MRRTPLIATIVTIAALAFGGCVPGVTPPPADPPSSPPSSGQEGDMRTRLARALQPVSPDTATLVEDAARTTLTEVPAEWLDGWILIDVLHYGAHHPRRVYVALSDTDEVQLLTGRPDGFNAVVRGTEPSQDTAADVARTFLDTTRDFRKWSYRVERVEDVTWLPKPTAEQSRARDALIKKLRSKITAPRPVADGDAWSVTLWTVTGTSLVQHELTVRADGTVEDTAVVAEPDLPVPDSM
;
A
#
# COMPACT_ATOMS: atom_id res chain seq x y z
N MET A 1 -19.80 50.64 15.16
CA MET A 1 -21.16 51.19 15.04
C MET A 1 -21.44 51.57 13.59
N ARG A 2 -22.21 50.75 12.85
CA ARG A 2 -23.04 51.18 11.71
C ARG A 2 -24.12 50.11 11.52
N ARG A 3 -25.37 50.56 11.41
CA ARG A 3 -26.62 49.83 11.54
C ARG A 3 -27.12 49.33 10.16
N THR A 4 -27.76 48.16 10.19
CA THR A 4 -28.94 47.58 9.46
C THR A 4 -29.57 48.35 8.28
N PRO A 5 -30.28 47.70 7.30
CA PRO A 5 -31.39 46.73 7.50
C PRO A 5 -31.30 45.45 6.60
N LEU A 6 -31.76 44.24 6.95
CA LEU A 6 -33.12 43.73 7.27
C LEU A 6 -34.18 44.06 6.21
N ILE A 7 -34.30 43.20 5.19
CA ILE A 7 -35.51 43.10 4.35
C ILE A 7 -36.04 41.67 4.49
N ALA A 8 -37.15 41.57 5.20
CA ALA A 8 -38.05 40.44 5.18
C ALA A 8 -39.17 40.75 4.18
N THR A 9 -39.52 39.82 3.31
CA THR A 9 -40.83 39.80 2.65
C THR A 9 -41.26 38.36 2.47
N ILE A 10 -42.39 38.05 3.10
CA ILE A 10 -43.22 36.85 2.98
C ILE A 10 -44.19 37.07 1.81
N VAL A 11 -44.62 36.00 1.13
CA VAL A 11 -45.99 35.70 0.61
C VAL A 11 -45.84 34.70 -0.57
N THR A 12 -46.11 33.40 -0.43
CA THR A 12 -47.40 32.65 -0.41
C THR A 12 -47.72 32.00 -1.77
N ILE A 13 -47.64 30.66 -1.78
CA ILE A 13 -48.46 29.62 -2.46
C ILE A 13 -48.70 29.72 -3.98
N ALA A 14 -48.21 28.70 -4.69
CA ALA A 14 -48.96 28.05 -5.77
C ALA A 14 -48.60 26.56 -5.83
N ALA A 15 -49.59 25.71 -5.51
CA ALA A 15 -49.54 24.28 -5.77
C ALA A 15 -49.82 24.04 -7.25
N LEU A 16 -48.92 23.33 -7.94
CA LEU A 16 -49.21 22.65 -9.20
C LEU A 16 -48.59 21.26 -9.16
N ALA A 17 -49.47 20.27 -9.12
CA ALA A 17 -49.16 18.88 -9.33
C ALA A 17 -48.78 18.66 -10.80
N PHE A 18 -47.59 18.13 -11.05
CA PHE A 18 -47.29 17.41 -12.28
C PHE A 18 -46.66 16.08 -11.91
N GLY A 19 -47.42 15.01 -12.15
CA GLY A 19 -46.87 13.66 -12.22
C GLY A 19 -45.96 13.58 -13.43
N GLY A 20 -44.67 13.35 -13.17
CA GLY A 20 -43.70 12.94 -14.16
C GLY A 20 -43.16 11.56 -13.77
N CYS A 21 -43.48 10.55 -14.57
CA CYS A 21 -42.80 9.26 -14.52
C CYS A 21 -41.29 9.49 -14.72
N VAL A 22 -40.49 9.15 -13.71
CA VAL A 22 -39.03 9.05 -13.88
C VAL A 22 -38.77 7.72 -14.57
N PRO A 23 -38.23 7.67 -15.81
CA PRO A 23 -37.74 6.43 -16.36
C PRO A 23 -36.57 5.96 -15.50
N GLY A 24 -36.68 4.74 -14.98
CA GLY A 24 -35.67 4.13 -14.13
C GLY A 24 -34.31 4.12 -14.81
N VAL A 25 -33.37 4.87 -14.27
CA VAL A 25 -31.95 4.70 -14.54
C VAL A 25 -31.55 3.39 -13.89
N THR A 26 -31.42 2.35 -14.71
CA THR A 26 -30.77 1.10 -14.31
C THR A 26 -29.31 1.44 -14.00
N PRO A 27 -28.81 1.21 -12.78
CA PRO A 27 -27.37 1.30 -12.55
C PRO A 27 -26.68 0.29 -13.49
N PRO A 28 -25.52 0.65 -14.08
CA PRO A 28 -24.76 -0.31 -14.87
C PRO A 28 -24.48 -1.55 -14.00
N PRO A 29 -24.52 -2.76 -14.58
CA PRO A 29 -24.14 -3.96 -13.84
C PRO A 29 -22.73 -3.74 -13.28
N ALA A 30 -22.59 -3.94 -11.98
CA ALA A 30 -21.28 -3.98 -11.35
C ALA A 30 -20.46 -5.08 -12.04
N ASP A 31 -19.28 -4.73 -12.52
CA ASP A 31 -18.34 -5.72 -13.05
C ASP A 31 -18.13 -6.80 -11.98
N PRO A 32 -18.25 -8.09 -12.33
CA PRO A 32 -17.98 -9.15 -11.39
C PRO A 32 -16.52 -9.04 -10.93
N PRO A 33 -16.22 -9.35 -9.65
CA PRO A 33 -14.84 -9.40 -9.19
C PRO A 33 -14.05 -10.39 -10.06
N SER A 34 -12.85 -9.97 -10.48
CA SER A 34 -11.90 -10.78 -11.24
C SER A 34 -11.83 -12.18 -10.63
N SER A 35 -12.19 -13.18 -11.43
CA SER A 35 -12.22 -14.57 -10.98
C SER A 35 -10.81 -15.01 -10.57
N PRO A 36 -10.67 -15.84 -9.52
CA PRO A 36 -9.38 -16.40 -9.18
C PRO A 36 -8.81 -17.17 -10.37
N PRO A 37 -7.49 -17.15 -10.58
CA PRO A 37 -6.86 -17.86 -11.68
C PRO A 37 -7.27 -19.34 -11.66
N SER A 38 -7.53 -19.88 -12.84
CA SER A 38 -7.82 -21.31 -12.95
C SER A 38 -6.63 -22.13 -12.44
N SER A 39 -6.87 -23.28 -11.81
CA SER A 39 -5.83 -24.12 -11.21
C SER A 39 -4.68 -24.49 -12.17
N GLY A 40 -4.95 -24.49 -13.49
CA GLY A 40 -3.93 -24.68 -14.53
C GLY A 40 -3.00 -23.48 -14.72
N GLN A 41 -3.50 -22.25 -14.63
CA GLN A 41 -2.69 -21.03 -14.73
C GLN A 41 -1.81 -20.81 -13.49
N GLU A 42 -2.33 -21.10 -12.29
CA GLU A 42 -1.53 -21.02 -11.06
C GLU A 42 -0.39 -22.07 -11.07
N GLY A 43 -0.66 -23.29 -11.53
CA GLY A 43 0.35 -24.35 -11.65
C GLY A 43 1.51 -23.99 -12.59
N ASP A 44 1.20 -23.34 -13.71
CA ASP A 44 2.21 -22.84 -14.65
C ASP A 44 3.06 -21.71 -14.03
N MET A 45 2.41 -20.71 -13.43
CA MET A 45 3.08 -19.61 -12.73
C MET A 45 4.02 -20.11 -11.62
N ARG A 46 3.54 -21.03 -10.77
CA ARG A 46 4.34 -21.60 -9.67
C ARG A 46 5.59 -22.30 -10.19
N THR A 47 5.45 -23.10 -11.25
CA THR A 47 6.56 -23.84 -11.86
C THR A 47 7.59 -22.89 -12.47
N ARG A 48 7.13 -21.87 -13.20
CA ARG A 48 7.99 -20.82 -13.77
C ARG A 48 8.73 -20.05 -12.67
N LEU A 49 8.02 -19.61 -11.64
CA LEU A 49 8.58 -18.86 -10.52
C LEU A 49 9.62 -19.66 -9.74
N ALA A 50 9.32 -20.91 -9.37
CA ALA A 50 10.27 -21.76 -8.65
C ALA A 50 11.55 -21.98 -9.46
N ARG A 51 11.42 -22.27 -10.76
CA ARG A 51 12.56 -22.46 -11.66
C ARG A 51 13.42 -21.19 -11.76
N ALA A 52 12.80 -20.04 -11.96
CA ALA A 52 13.50 -18.77 -12.07
C ALA A 52 14.19 -18.38 -10.76
N LEU A 53 13.58 -18.69 -9.61
CA LEU A 53 14.15 -18.43 -8.29
C LEU A 53 15.32 -19.33 -7.94
N GLN A 54 15.41 -20.54 -8.49
CA GLN A 54 16.46 -21.50 -8.14
C GLN A 54 17.89 -20.90 -8.17
N PRO A 55 18.32 -20.15 -9.21
CA PRO A 55 19.64 -19.51 -9.22
C PRO A 55 19.76 -18.27 -8.32
N VAL A 56 18.66 -17.61 -7.94
CA VAL A 56 18.65 -16.34 -7.20
C VAL A 56 18.50 -16.54 -5.69
N SER A 57 17.59 -17.45 -5.30
CA SER A 57 17.26 -17.81 -3.93
C SER A 57 16.71 -19.25 -3.90
N PRO A 58 17.59 -20.27 -3.81
CA PRO A 58 17.19 -21.68 -3.72
C PRO A 58 16.19 -21.93 -2.59
N ASP A 59 16.40 -21.28 -1.43
CA ASP A 59 15.51 -21.39 -0.28
C ASP A 59 14.08 -20.95 -0.62
N THR A 60 13.92 -19.81 -1.32
CA THR A 60 12.60 -19.31 -1.72
C THR A 60 11.98 -20.22 -2.78
N ALA A 61 12.78 -20.74 -3.72
CA ALA A 61 12.30 -21.68 -4.73
C ALA A 61 11.66 -22.93 -4.06
N THR A 62 12.34 -23.52 -3.08
CA THR A 62 11.80 -24.65 -2.31
C THR A 62 10.50 -24.31 -1.57
N LEU A 63 10.34 -23.07 -1.05
CA LEU A 63 9.06 -22.65 -0.48
C LEU A 63 7.97 -22.62 -1.54
N VAL A 64 8.26 -22.06 -2.73
CA VAL A 64 7.28 -21.95 -3.83
C VAL A 64 6.83 -23.33 -4.34
N GLU A 65 7.72 -24.31 -4.39
CA GLU A 65 7.42 -25.69 -4.80
C GLU A 65 6.44 -26.40 -3.85
N ASP A 66 6.42 -26.03 -2.57
CA ASP A 66 5.52 -26.60 -1.57
C ASP A 66 4.11 -25.99 -1.66
N ALA A 67 3.38 -26.38 -2.70
CA ALA A 67 2.03 -25.90 -2.98
C ALA A 67 1.03 -26.13 -1.83
N ALA A 68 1.26 -27.14 -0.98
CA ALA A 68 0.40 -27.44 0.16
C ALA A 68 0.52 -26.41 1.29
N ARG A 69 1.63 -25.66 1.35
CA ARG A 69 1.91 -24.70 2.44
C ARG A 69 2.21 -23.29 1.94
N THR A 70 2.21 -23.06 0.63
CA THR A 70 2.56 -21.76 0.06
C THR A 70 1.45 -21.17 -0.79
N THR A 71 0.95 -20.02 -0.36
CA THR A 71 0.04 -19.17 -1.12
C THR A 71 0.85 -18.18 -1.96
N LEU A 72 0.46 -18.05 -3.23
CA LEU A 72 0.98 -17.05 -4.16
C LEU A 72 -0.15 -16.07 -4.44
N THR A 73 0.05 -14.80 -4.08
CA THR A 73 -0.94 -13.74 -4.32
C THR A 73 -0.30 -12.65 -5.16
N GLU A 74 -0.93 -12.30 -6.27
CA GLU A 74 -0.47 -11.16 -7.07
C GLU A 74 -0.66 -9.87 -6.28
N VAL A 75 0.36 -9.01 -6.29
CA VAL A 75 0.30 -7.67 -5.72
C VAL A 75 -0.16 -6.73 -6.84
N PRO A 76 -1.30 -6.02 -6.68
CA PRO A 76 -1.80 -5.12 -7.71
C PRO A 76 -0.76 -4.06 -8.09
N ALA A 77 -0.40 -4.03 -9.37
CA ALA A 77 0.51 -3.07 -9.95
C ALA A 77 0.16 -2.84 -11.43
N GLU A 78 -1.04 -2.31 -11.69
CA GLU A 78 -1.55 -2.06 -13.05
C GLU A 78 -0.68 -1.09 -13.87
N TRP A 79 0.18 -0.32 -13.20
CA TRP A 79 1.16 0.58 -13.79
C TRP A 79 2.45 -0.12 -14.24
N LEU A 80 2.62 -1.41 -13.93
CA LEU A 80 3.84 -2.17 -14.19
C LEU A 80 3.63 -3.11 -15.38
N ASP A 81 4.24 -2.75 -16.51
CA ASP A 81 4.21 -3.57 -17.71
C ASP A 81 5.34 -4.61 -17.73
N GLY A 82 5.07 -5.78 -18.29
CA GLY A 82 6.06 -6.85 -18.50
C GLY A 82 6.47 -7.63 -17.24
N TRP A 83 5.99 -7.22 -16.07
CA TRP A 83 6.26 -7.88 -14.80
C TRP A 83 4.99 -8.07 -13.98
N ILE A 84 4.97 -9.14 -13.19
CA ILE A 84 4.00 -9.33 -12.11
C ILE A 84 4.72 -9.35 -10.78
N LEU A 85 4.12 -8.71 -9.77
CA LEU A 85 4.61 -8.75 -8.40
C LEU A 85 3.84 -9.82 -7.63
N ILE A 86 4.54 -10.64 -6.86
CA ILE A 86 3.96 -11.81 -6.19
C ILE A 86 4.35 -11.78 -4.71
N ASP A 87 3.34 -11.83 -3.86
CA ASP A 87 3.46 -12.14 -2.44
C ASP A 87 3.50 -13.65 -2.24
N VAL A 88 4.64 -14.14 -1.78
CA VAL A 88 4.87 -15.55 -1.45
C VAL A 88 4.75 -15.71 0.06
N LEU A 89 3.65 -16.32 0.50
CA LEU A 89 3.40 -16.61 1.91
C LEU A 89 3.44 -18.11 2.17
N HIS A 90 4.47 -18.55 2.87
CA HIS A 90 4.66 -19.95 3.27
C HIS A 90 4.34 -20.16 4.75
N TYR A 91 3.45 -21.10 5.04
CA TYR A 91 3.07 -21.50 6.40
C TYR A 91 3.98 -22.61 6.93
N GLY A 92 5.15 -22.20 7.43
CA GLY A 92 6.11 -23.10 8.07
C GLY A 92 5.65 -23.60 9.44
N ALA A 93 6.39 -24.58 10.00
CA ALA A 93 6.02 -25.22 11.27
C ALA A 93 6.07 -24.29 12.51
N HIS A 94 6.95 -23.29 12.51
CA HIS A 94 7.17 -22.40 13.66
C HIS A 94 6.59 -20.99 13.45
N HIS A 95 6.70 -20.46 12.24
CA HIS A 95 6.20 -19.14 11.88
C HIS A 95 5.98 -19.07 10.36
N PRO A 96 5.00 -18.29 9.88
CA PRO A 96 4.88 -17.98 8.47
C PRO A 96 6.12 -17.23 7.97
N ARG A 97 6.55 -17.51 6.74
CA ARG A 97 7.58 -16.76 6.01
C ARG A 97 6.92 -16.06 4.85
N ARG A 98 7.14 -14.74 4.75
CA ARG A 98 6.62 -13.92 3.66
C ARG A 98 7.78 -13.30 2.89
N VAL A 99 7.74 -13.35 1.57
CA VAL A 99 8.66 -12.64 0.69
C VAL A 99 7.92 -12.13 -0.53
N TYR A 100 8.39 -11.02 -1.09
CA TYR A 100 7.90 -10.47 -2.34
C TYR A 100 8.93 -10.73 -3.44
N VAL A 101 8.43 -11.14 -4.60
CA VAL A 101 9.21 -11.42 -5.80
C VAL A 101 8.54 -10.75 -7.00
N ALA A 102 9.32 -10.38 -8.00
CA ALA A 102 8.81 -9.98 -9.31
C ALA A 102 9.18 -11.06 -10.33
N LEU A 103 8.26 -11.41 -11.22
CA LEU A 103 8.47 -12.34 -12.33
C LEU A 103 8.12 -11.62 -13.64
N SER A 104 9.05 -11.60 -14.59
CA SER A 104 8.81 -11.05 -15.93
C SER A 104 8.07 -12.03 -16.83
N ASP A 105 7.54 -11.52 -17.93
CA ASP A 105 7.00 -12.32 -19.03
C ASP A 105 8.05 -13.27 -19.67
N THR A 106 9.34 -12.91 -19.60
CA THR A 106 10.50 -13.69 -20.09
C THR A 106 11.17 -14.60 -19.05
N ASP A 107 10.51 -14.88 -17.92
CA ASP A 107 11.01 -15.75 -16.83
C ASP A 107 12.24 -15.20 -16.06
N GLU A 108 12.58 -13.93 -16.21
CA GLU A 108 13.49 -13.26 -15.28
C GLU A 108 12.80 -13.03 -13.93
N VAL A 109 13.54 -13.17 -12.83
CA VAL A 109 13.01 -12.99 -11.48
C VAL A 109 13.86 -12.03 -10.66
N GLN A 110 13.19 -11.24 -9.81
CA GLN A 110 13.84 -10.43 -8.79
C GLN A 110 13.25 -10.72 -7.42
N LEU A 111 14.11 -10.94 -6.42
CA LEU A 111 13.69 -10.96 -5.01
C LEU A 111 13.65 -9.51 -4.51
N LEU A 112 12.51 -9.08 -3.99
CA LEU A 112 12.26 -7.67 -3.63
C LEU A 112 12.43 -7.41 -2.14
N THR A 113 12.03 -8.38 -1.30
CA THR A 113 12.10 -8.27 0.15
C THR A 113 13.52 -7.99 0.65
N GLY A 114 13.70 -6.86 1.34
CA GLY A 114 14.99 -6.38 1.81
C GLY A 114 15.95 -5.97 0.69
N ARG A 115 15.47 -5.79 -0.55
CA ARG A 115 16.29 -5.54 -1.74
C ARG A 115 15.69 -4.41 -2.61
N PRO A 116 15.88 -3.14 -2.21
CA PRO A 116 15.47 -1.97 -3.01
C PRO A 116 16.01 -1.98 -4.45
N ASP A 117 17.26 -2.39 -4.64
CA ASP A 117 17.86 -2.47 -5.98
C ASP A 117 17.14 -3.49 -6.90
N GLY A 118 16.61 -4.57 -6.32
CA GLY A 118 15.81 -5.55 -7.05
C GLY A 118 14.51 -4.95 -7.55
N PHE A 119 13.83 -4.15 -6.71
CA PHE A 119 12.65 -3.40 -7.14
C PHE A 119 12.99 -2.37 -8.23
N ASN A 120 14.07 -1.61 -8.06
CA ASN A 120 14.52 -0.63 -9.04
C ASN A 120 14.95 -1.26 -10.38
N ALA A 121 15.34 -2.53 -10.40
CA ALA A 121 15.59 -3.26 -11.64
C ALA A 121 14.27 -3.59 -12.38
N VAL A 122 13.21 -3.90 -11.64
CA VAL A 122 11.88 -4.27 -12.17
C VAL A 122 11.16 -3.07 -12.77
N VAL A 123 11.16 -1.94 -12.07
CA VAL A 123 10.41 -0.73 -12.49
C VAL A 123 11.18 0.17 -13.45
N ARG A 124 12.41 -0.20 -13.82
CA ARG A 124 13.22 0.64 -14.70
C ARG A 124 12.57 0.72 -16.08
N GLY A 125 12.33 1.95 -16.53
CA GLY A 125 11.66 2.19 -17.80
C GLY A 125 10.14 2.19 -17.69
N THR A 126 9.57 1.94 -16.51
CA THR A 126 8.22 2.41 -16.21
C THR A 126 8.27 3.94 -16.23
N GLU A 127 7.32 4.56 -16.94
CA GLU A 127 7.16 6.03 -16.96
C GLU A 127 5.97 6.41 -16.06
N PRO A 128 6.16 6.51 -14.72
CA PRO A 128 5.07 6.85 -13.83
C PRO A 128 4.54 8.25 -14.14
N SER A 129 3.25 8.44 -13.90
CA SER A 129 2.61 9.75 -13.87
C SER A 129 2.54 10.25 -12.42
N GLN A 130 2.11 11.49 -12.23
CA GLN A 130 1.84 11.99 -10.88
C GLN A 130 0.82 11.12 -10.12
N ASP A 131 -0.18 10.58 -10.82
CA ASP A 131 -1.21 9.76 -10.20
C ASP A 131 -0.67 8.39 -9.79
N THR A 132 0.22 7.78 -10.59
CA THR A 132 0.80 6.46 -10.29
C THR A 132 2.04 6.51 -9.40
N ALA A 133 2.71 7.67 -9.26
CA ALA A 133 3.88 7.82 -8.38
C ALA A 133 3.59 7.45 -6.91
N ALA A 134 2.38 7.73 -6.43
CA ALA A 134 1.96 7.31 -5.08
C ALA A 134 1.91 5.78 -4.95
N ASP A 135 1.40 5.10 -5.98
CA ASP A 135 1.27 3.65 -5.99
C ASP A 135 2.64 2.97 -6.15
N VAL A 136 3.52 3.51 -6.99
CA VAL A 136 4.92 3.06 -7.09
C VAL A 136 5.61 3.16 -5.72
N ALA A 137 5.48 4.31 -5.04
CA ALA A 137 6.10 4.52 -3.73
C ALA A 137 5.52 3.58 -2.65
N ARG A 138 4.20 3.35 -2.63
CA ARG A 138 3.56 2.39 -1.72
C ARG A 138 4.07 0.98 -1.96
N THR A 139 4.05 0.54 -3.21
CA THR A 139 4.49 -0.80 -3.60
C THR A 139 5.97 -1.00 -3.31
N PHE A 140 6.82 0.01 -3.57
CA PHE A 140 8.23 -0.02 -3.18
C PHE A 140 8.38 -0.29 -1.68
N LEU A 141 7.70 0.48 -0.82
CA LEU A 141 7.84 0.35 0.62
C LEU A 141 7.30 -0.98 1.14
N ASP A 142 6.16 -1.42 0.62
CA ASP A 142 5.49 -2.64 1.05
C ASP A 142 6.26 -3.90 0.60
N THR A 143 6.86 -3.90 -0.60
CA THR A 143 7.54 -5.06 -1.18
C THR A 143 9.02 -5.17 -0.80
N THR A 144 9.68 -4.05 -0.50
CA THR A 144 11.11 -4.02 -0.15
C THR A 144 11.38 -4.08 1.35
N ARG A 145 10.35 -4.05 2.20
CA ARG A 145 10.50 -4.11 3.66
C ARG A 145 11.30 -5.32 4.15
N ASP A 146 12.01 -5.13 5.26
CA ASP A 146 12.72 -6.19 5.97
C ASP A 146 11.83 -6.86 7.02
N PHE A 147 11.33 -8.07 6.71
CA PHE A 147 10.48 -8.85 7.61
C PHE A 147 11.18 -9.37 8.87
N ARG A 148 12.50 -9.21 9.02
CA ARG A 148 13.18 -9.48 10.31
C ARG A 148 12.81 -8.44 11.37
N LYS A 149 12.28 -7.30 10.94
CA LYS A 149 11.73 -6.26 11.81
C LYS A 149 10.24 -6.16 11.55
N TRP A 150 9.45 -6.20 12.63
CA TRP A 150 8.03 -5.94 12.50
C TRP A 150 7.82 -4.51 11.99
N SER A 151 7.11 -4.38 10.88
CA SER A 151 6.78 -3.10 10.29
C SER A 151 5.49 -3.15 9.47
N TYR A 152 4.75 -2.05 9.47
CA TYR A 152 3.59 -1.84 8.62
C TYR A 152 3.43 -0.35 8.28
N ARG A 153 2.89 -0.08 7.10
CA ARG A 153 2.61 1.27 6.61
C ARG A 153 1.32 1.81 7.23
N VAL A 154 1.30 3.11 7.50
CA VAL A 154 0.12 3.84 8.00
C VAL A 154 -0.14 5.06 7.11
N GLU A 155 -1.40 5.31 6.75
CA GLU A 155 -1.77 6.48 5.94
C GLU A 155 -2.47 7.58 6.75
N ARG A 156 -2.93 7.24 7.95
CA ARG A 156 -3.46 8.15 8.96
C ARG A 156 -3.07 7.66 10.34
N VAL A 157 -3.10 8.56 11.32
CA VAL A 157 -2.76 8.21 12.70
C VAL A 157 -3.69 7.15 13.30
N GLU A 158 -4.92 7.08 12.80
CA GLU A 158 -5.90 6.08 13.19
C GLU A 158 -5.58 4.65 12.68
N ASP A 159 -4.68 4.50 11.70
CA ASP A 159 -4.20 3.18 11.25
C ASP A 159 -3.16 2.58 12.20
N VAL A 160 -2.61 3.38 13.13
CA VAL A 160 -1.65 2.87 14.11
C VAL A 160 -2.36 1.91 15.06
N THR A 161 -1.87 0.68 15.13
CA THR A 161 -2.33 -0.34 16.08
C THR A 161 -1.79 -0.04 17.47
N TRP A 162 -2.54 0.76 18.21
CA TRP A 162 -2.24 1.07 19.61
C TRP A 162 -2.39 -0.14 20.53
N LEU A 163 -1.71 -0.12 21.68
CA LEU A 163 -1.89 -1.15 22.71
C LEU A 163 -3.38 -1.33 23.07
N PRO A 164 -3.89 -2.58 23.12
CA PRO A 164 -5.32 -2.83 23.37
C PRO A 164 -5.74 -2.59 24.83
N LYS A 165 -4.80 -2.68 25.77
CA LYS A 165 -5.02 -2.46 27.21
C LYS A 165 -3.95 -1.53 27.78
N PRO A 166 -3.92 -0.25 27.35
CA PRO A 166 -2.90 0.69 27.80
C PRO A 166 -3.12 1.04 29.28
N THR A 167 -2.04 1.33 30.00
CA THR A 167 -2.12 2.01 31.30
C THR A 167 -2.70 3.42 31.13
N ALA A 168 -3.07 4.08 32.24
CA ALA A 168 -3.56 5.46 32.19
C ALA A 168 -2.50 6.42 31.61
N GLU A 169 -1.22 6.18 31.91
CA GLU A 169 -0.11 6.96 31.37
C GLU A 169 0.05 6.73 29.87
N GLN A 170 0.05 5.47 29.42
CA GLN A 170 0.13 5.12 27.99
C GLN A 170 -1.07 5.68 27.21
N SER A 171 -2.27 5.70 27.80
CA SER A 171 -3.45 6.29 27.18
C SER A 171 -3.27 7.80 26.96
N ARG A 172 -2.74 8.52 27.95
CA ARG A 172 -2.46 9.96 27.82
C ARG A 172 -1.37 10.22 26.77
N ALA A 173 -0.31 9.40 26.76
CA ALA A 173 0.75 9.49 25.77
C ALA A 173 0.20 9.28 24.34
N ARG A 174 -0.61 8.22 24.15
CA ARG A 174 -1.32 7.96 22.89
C ARG A 174 -2.16 9.16 22.46
N ASP A 175 -3.02 9.68 23.33
CA ASP A 175 -3.93 10.77 22.96
C ASP A 175 -3.17 12.06 22.59
N ALA A 176 -2.04 12.34 23.26
CA ALA A 176 -1.13 13.42 22.91
C ALA A 176 -0.47 13.20 21.54
N LEU A 177 0.00 11.99 21.26
CA LEU A 177 0.57 11.60 19.95
C LEU A 177 -0.47 11.73 18.84
N ILE A 178 -1.69 11.23 19.05
CA ILE A 178 -2.79 11.36 18.08
C ILE A 178 -3.01 12.84 17.73
N LYS A 179 -3.10 13.71 18.74
CA LYS A 179 -3.27 15.15 18.52
C LYS A 179 -2.10 15.78 17.76
N LYS A 180 -0.86 15.36 18.05
CA LYS A 180 0.37 15.85 17.40
C LYS A 180 0.49 15.40 15.94
N LEU A 181 0.09 14.16 15.64
CA LEU A 181 0.39 13.49 14.38
C LEU A 181 -0.77 13.51 13.37
N ARG A 182 -2.02 13.71 13.81
CA ARG A 182 -3.21 13.63 12.94
C ARG A 182 -3.11 14.51 11.68
N SER A 183 -2.53 15.70 11.78
CA SER A 183 -2.34 16.61 10.64
C SER A 183 -1.09 16.31 9.80
N LYS A 184 -0.19 15.45 10.28
CA LYS A 184 1.08 15.12 9.62
C LYS A 184 1.01 13.81 8.83
N ILE A 185 0.36 12.80 9.41
CA ILE A 185 0.15 11.50 8.76
C ILE A 185 -1.11 11.62 7.92
N THR A 186 -0.92 11.98 6.67
CA THR A 186 -1.97 12.06 5.66
C THR A 186 -1.71 11.05 4.55
N ALA A 187 -2.75 10.71 3.80
CA ALA A 187 -2.61 9.90 2.60
C ALA A 187 -1.50 10.48 1.69
N PRO A 188 -0.68 9.63 1.05
CA PRO A 188 0.43 10.10 0.24
C PRO A 188 -0.08 10.96 -0.90
N ARG A 189 0.57 12.09 -1.07
CA ARG A 189 0.33 13.01 -2.18
C ARG A 189 1.66 13.28 -2.86
N PRO A 190 1.87 12.78 -4.09
CA PRO A 190 3.05 13.09 -4.87
C PRO A 190 3.15 14.59 -5.12
N VAL A 191 4.32 15.15 -4.87
CA VAL A 191 4.68 16.54 -5.17
C VAL A 191 5.73 16.51 -6.26
N ALA A 192 5.46 17.15 -7.39
CA ALA A 192 6.42 17.24 -8.48
C ALA A 192 7.68 18.00 -8.02
N ASP A 193 8.85 17.45 -8.31
CA ASP A 193 10.17 18.00 -8.04
C ASP A 193 11.07 17.72 -9.24
N GLY A 194 11.14 18.67 -10.17
CA GLY A 194 11.87 18.50 -11.44
C GLY A 194 11.29 17.38 -12.30
N ASP A 195 12.11 16.36 -12.58
CA ASP A 195 11.79 15.14 -13.31
C ASP A 195 11.42 13.96 -12.39
N ALA A 196 11.10 14.26 -11.14
CA ALA A 196 10.72 13.27 -10.13
C ALA A 196 9.47 13.71 -9.35
N TRP A 197 8.99 12.80 -8.52
CA TRP A 197 7.95 13.05 -7.54
C TRP A 197 8.47 12.71 -6.15
N SER A 198 8.37 13.68 -5.25
CA SER A 198 8.57 13.45 -3.82
C SER A 198 7.26 12.91 -3.21
N VAL A 199 7.37 11.80 -2.48
CA VAL A 199 6.24 11.15 -1.81
C VAL A 199 6.63 10.89 -0.35
N THR A 200 5.84 11.41 0.58
CA THR A 200 5.99 11.08 2.00
C THR A 200 5.11 9.90 2.38
N LEU A 201 5.71 8.86 2.95
CA LEU A 201 5.01 7.72 3.55
C LEU A 201 5.42 7.54 5.01
N TRP A 202 4.61 6.81 5.76
CA TRP A 202 4.84 6.57 7.18
C TRP A 202 4.76 5.08 7.47
N THR A 203 5.68 4.57 8.27
CA THR A 203 5.64 3.21 8.80
C THR A 203 5.74 3.22 10.31
N VAL A 204 5.14 2.23 10.94
CA VAL A 204 5.51 1.84 12.30
C VAL A 204 6.50 0.70 12.16
N THR A 205 7.70 0.86 12.71
CA THR A 205 8.76 -0.17 12.72
C THR A 205 9.19 -0.41 14.16
N GLY A 206 8.93 -1.62 14.68
CA GLY A 206 8.98 -1.86 16.12
C GLY A 206 8.10 -0.84 16.85
N THR A 207 8.65 -0.17 17.87
CA THR A 207 7.94 0.89 18.61
C THR A 207 8.11 2.29 18.02
N SER A 208 8.69 2.45 16.83
CA SER A 208 8.98 3.78 16.27
C SER A 208 8.06 4.12 15.10
N LEU A 209 7.60 5.37 15.06
CA LEU A 209 7.07 5.97 13.84
C LEU A 209 8.23 6.46 12.97
N VAL A 210 8.30 5.96 11.75
CA VAL A 210 9.31 6.32 10.76
C VAL A 210 8.63 7.06 9.61
N GLN A 211 9.15 8.23 9.28
CA GLN A 211 8.79 8.98 8.09
C GLN A 211 9.75 8.60 6.97
N HIS A 212 9.21 8.23 5.82
CA HIS A 212 9.94 7.95 4.59
C HIS A 212 9.71 9.11 3.62
N GLU A 213 10.79 9.68 3.13
CA GLU A 213 10.80 10.62 2.01
C GLU A 213 11.30 9.86 0.79
N LEU A 214 10.34 9.45 -0.05
CA LEU A 214 10.62 8.70 -1.26
C LEU A 214 10.71 9.64 -2.46
N THR A 215 11.69 9.40 -3.33
CA THR A 215 11.82 10.08 -4.62
C THR A 215 11.55 9.06 -5.70
N VAL A 216 10.44 9.21 -6.41
CA VAL A 216 10.08 8.40 -7.59
C VAL A 216 10.53 9.16 -8.83
N ARG A 217 11.46 8.63 -9.59
CA ARG A 217 11.97 9.27 -10.81
C ARG A 217 11.10 9.00 -12.02
N ALA A 218 11.29 9.80 -13.07
CA ALA A 218 10.64 9.60 -14.38
C ALA A 218 10.94 8.23 -15.02
N ASP A 219 12.03 7.55 -14.64
CA ASP A 219 12.37 6.20 -15.11
C ASP A 219 11.79 5.08 -14.22
N GLY A 220 10.94 5.44 -13.25
CA GLY A 220 10.29 4.52 -12.32
C GLY A 220 11.11 4.21 -11.07
N THR A 221 12.41 4.49 -11.06
CA THR A 221 13.26 4.15 -9.92
C THR A 221 12.91 4.94 -8.67
N VAL A 222 13.08 4.31 -7.51
CA VAL A 222 12.73 4.86 -6.20
C VAL A 222 13.95 4.94 -5.30
N GLU A 223 14.12 6.09 -4.67
CA GLU A 223 15.03 6.29 -3.54
C GLU A 223 14.23 6.53 -2.27
N ASP A 224 14.75 6.06 -1.13
CA ASP A 224 14.11 6.22 0.18
C ASP A 224 15.11 6.82 1.18
N THR A 225 14.70 7.92 1.81
CA THR A 225 15.34 8.45 3.02
C THR A 225 14.37 8.33 4.19
N ALA A 226 14.77 7.60 5.22
CA ALA A 226 13.93 7.34 6.38
C ALA A 226 14.45 8.06 7.63
N VAL A 227 13.55 8.68 8.40
CA VAL A 227 13.86 9.31 9.69
C VAL A 227 12.89 8.82 10.77
N VAL A 228 13.40 8.57 11.98
CA VAL A 228 12.55 8.29 13.13
C VAL A 228 11.91 9.60 13.58
N ALA A 229 10.60 9.71 13.37
CA ALA A 229 9.84 10.91 13.71
C ALA A 229 9.33 10.89 15.16
N GLU A 230 8.92 9.71 15.64
CA GLU A 230 8.52 9.51 17.04
C GLU A 230 9.05 8.15 17.52
N PRO A 231 9.98 8.12 18.47
CA PRO A 231 10.35 6.88 19.15
C PRO A 231 9.28 6.49 20.19
N ASP A 232 9.34 5.23 20.65
CA ASP A 232 8.62 4.74 21.84
C ASP A 232 7.09 4.92 21.80
N LEU A 233 6.48 4.67 20.64
CA LEU A 233 5.03 4.59 20.50
C LEU A 233 4.47 3.52 21.45
N PRO A 234 3.31 3.78 22.09
CA PRO A 234 2.58 2.78 22.87
C PRO A 234 1.85 1.78 21.95
N VAL A 235 2.62 0.97 21.23
CA VAL A 235 2.18 -0.10 20.31
C VAL A 235 2.66 -1.47 20.83
N PRO A 236 2.09 -2.60 20.37
CA PRO A 236 2.63 -3.92 20.69
C PRO A 236 4.07 -4.12 20.18
N ASP A 237 4.92 -4.78 20.95
CA ASP A 237 6.32 -5.07 20.57
C ASP A 237 6.44 -6.10 19.43
N SER A 238 5.37 -6.87 19.19
CA SER A 238 5.20 -7.81 18.09
C SER A 238 3.69 -8.10 17.93
N MET A 239 3.20 -8.24 16.70
CA MET A 239 1.85 -8.77 16.41
C MET A 239 1.92 -10.21 15.92
#